data_AF-A0AAU9G7T3-F1
#
_entry.id   AF-A0AAU9G7T3-F1
#
_cell.length_a   1.000
_cell.length_b   1.000
_cell.length_c   1.000
_cell.angle_alpha   90.00
_cell.angle_beta   90.00
_cell.angle_gamma   90.00
#
_symmetry.space_group_name_H-M   'P 1'
#
loop_
_entity.id
_entity.type
_entity.pdbx_description
1 polymer ?
#
loop_
_entity_poly.entity_id
_entity_poly.type
_entity_poly.pdbx_seq_one_letter_code
_entity_poly.pdbx_strand_id
1 'polypeptide(L)'
;MSLKLLSCLFVLALAAIACEGQRQYNPYLRNPFYRDLYYKNRDLYNLRRYYDGFYKKYNPYIANAQARVVAQSQEANYGTGSYVYNYETENGIHAEERGVPVNIGNQEQEEQVEGAYSYISPEGLRVGVKYVADANGFRPVITYDGVNSAFYASQPAAANVVHTKH
;
A
#
# COMPACT_ATOMS: atom_id res chain seq x y z
N MET A 1 -2.59 -27.52 -24.30
CA MET A 1 -2.55 -26.18 -23.68
C MET A 1 -2.60 -26.35 -22.17
N SER A 2 -1.59 -25.88 -21.45
CA SER A 2 -1.37 -26.15 -20.03
C SER A 2 -2.43 -25.48 -19.16
N LEU A 3 -2.97 -26.23 -18.18
CA LEU A 3 -3.94 -25.80 -17.17
C LEU A 3 -3.48 -24.56 -16.37
N LYS A 4 -2.19 -24.22 -16.42
CA LYS A 4 -1.61 -23.05 -15.76
C LYS A 4 -1.95 -21.71 -16.43
N LEU A 5 -2.34 -21.69 -17.71
CA LEU A 5 -2.75 -20.45 -18.39
C LEU A 5 -4.21 -20.05 -18.17
N LEU A 6 -5.08 -20.98 -17.75
CA LEU A 6 -6.48 -20.66 -17.43
C LEU A 6 -6.65 -19.96 -16.07
N SER A 7 -5.68 -20.11 -15.16
CA SER A 7 -5.67 -19.50 -13.83
C SER A 7 -5.45 -17.98 -13.86
N CYS A 8 -4.64 -17.46 -14.79
CA CYS A 8 -4.38 -16.01 -14.87
C CYS A 8 -5.52 -15.23 -15.50
N LEU A 9 -6.28 -15.83 -16.42
CA LEU A 9 -7.39 -15.16 -17.10
C LEU A 9 -8.65 -15.06 -16.22
N PHE A 10 -8.83 -15.94 -15.24
CA PHE A 10 -9.96 -15.85 -14.31
C PHE A 10 -9.74 -14.83 -13.18
N VAL A 11 -8.49 -14.56 -12.79
CA VAL A 11 -8.16 -13.49 -11.81
C VAL A 11 -8.25 -12.10 -12.47
N LEU A 12 -7.89 -11.99 -13.76
CA LEU A 12 -8.05 -10.75 -14.54
C LEU A 12 -9.52 -10.42 -14.86
N ALA A 13 -10.40 -11.42 -15.00
CA ALA A 13 -11.82 -11.21 -15.26
C ALA A 13 -12.63 -10.82 -14.00
N LEU A 14 -12.20 -11.22 -12.80
CA LEU A 14 -12.81 -10.77 -11.54
C LEU A 14 -12.44 -9.32 -11.18
N ALA A 15 -11.37 -8.76 -11.78
CA ALA A 15 -11.02 -7.35 -11.64
C ALA A 15 -11.84 -6.42 -12.57
N ALA A 16 -12.54 -6.97 -13.57
CA ALA A 16 -13.26 -6.19 -14.59
C ALA A 16 -14.78 -6.13 -14.40
N ILE A 17 -15.36 -6.88 -13.44
CA ILE A 17 -16.82 -6.99 -13.23
C ILE A 17 -17.28 -6.33 -11.90
N ALA A 18 -16.44 -5.49 -11.28
CA ALA A 18 -16.92 -4.44 -10.37
C ALA A 18 -16.85 -3.10 -11.13
N CYS A 19 -17.56 -2.97 -12.26
CA CYS A 19 -18.95 -2.51 -12.32
C CYS A 19 -19.15 -1.20 -11.54
N GLU A 20 -19.40 -0.16 -12.35
CA GLU A 20 -20.08 1.09 -12.01
C GLU A 20 -19.35 2.02 -11.05
N GLY A 21 -19.36 3.31 -11.41
CA GLY A 21 -18.85 4.39 -10.57
C GLY A 21 -19.63 4.46 -9.26
N GLN A 22 -19.27 3.62 -8.29
CA GLN A 22 -19.56 3.89 -6.90
C GLN A 22 -18.77 5.14 -6.55
N ARG A 23 -19.47 6.28 -6.45
CA ARG A 23 -18.95 7.43 -5.70
C ARG A 23 -18.43 6.84 -4.40
N GLN A 24 -17.12 6.90 -4.20
CA GLN A 24 -16.44 6.32 -3.05
C GLN A 24 -17.14 6.86 -1.80
N TYR A 25 -18.06 6.06 -1.25
CA TYR A 25 -18.91 6.46 -0.14
C TYR A 25 -18.01 6.44 1.08
N ASN A 26 -17.52 7.61 1.47
CA ASN A 26 -16.92 7.79 2.77
C ASN A 26 -18.07 8.16 3.72
N PRO A 27 -18.56 7.20 4.55
CA PRO A 27 -19.70 7.41 5.45
C PRO A 27 -19.48 8.57 6.42
N TYR A 28 -18.23 8.99 6.62
CA TYR A 28 -17.83 10.01 7.56
C TYR A 28 -17.73 11.42 6.96
N LEU A 29 -17.81 11.58 5.62
CA LEU A 29 -17.77 12.91 4.96
C LEU A 29 -18.90 13.84 5.41
N ARG A 30 -20.06 13.28 5.79
CA ARG A 30 -21.20 14.07 6.29
C ARG A 30 -21.14 14.34 7.80
N ASN A 31 -20.19 13.74 8.52
CA ASN A 31 -20.02 13.99 9.94
C ASN A 31 -19.09 15.22 10.12
N PRO A 32 -19.56 16.34 10.71
CA PRO A 32 -18.78 17.57 10.84
C PRO A 32 -17.44 17.37 11.56
N PHE A 33 -17.39 16.47 12.54
CA PHE A 33 -16.18 16.17 13.30
C PHE A 33 -15.09 15.52 12.44
N TYR A 34 -15.47 14.53 11.63
CA TYR A 34 -14.54 13.83 10.74
C TYR A 34 -14.15 14.66 9.52
N ARG A 35 -15.07 15.51 9.04
CA ARG A 35 -14.80 16.46 7.96
C ARG A 35 -13.69 17.43 8.34
N ASP A 36 -13.74 18.02 9.53
CA ASP A 36 -12.72 18.98 9.98
C ASP A 36 -11.37 18.32 10.23
N LEU A 37 -11.36 17.07 10.73
CA LEU A 37 -10.13 16.28 10.91
C LEU A 37 -9.50 15.86 9.58
N TYR A 38 -10.32 15.42 8.62
CA TYR A 38 -9.87 15.08 7.27
C TYR A 38 -9.15 16.27 6.63
N TYR A 39 -9.73 17.46 6.70
CA TYR A 39 -9.11 18.67 6.13
C TYR A 39 -7.80 19.05 6.85
N LYS A 40 -7.73 18.91 8.18
CA LYS A 40 -6.48 19.14 8.91
C LYS A 40 -5.37 18.17 8.48
N ASN A 41 -5.66 16.86 8.41
CA ASN A 41 -4.65 15.87 8.02
C ASN A 41 -4.23 16.00 6.55
N ARG A 42 -5.19 16.25 5.66
CA ARG A 42 -4.94 16.50 4.24
C ARG A 42 -4.03 17.70 4.01
N ASP A 43 -4.32 18.81 4.70
CA ASP A 43 -3.55 20.03 4.55
C ASP A 43 -2.14 19.84 5.13
N LEU A 44 -2.02 19.14 6.28
CA LEU A 44 -0.73 18.83 6.93
C LEU A 44 0.30 18.22 5.98
N TYR A 45 -0.06 17.18 5.22
CA TYR A 45 0.89 16.52 4.31
C TYR A 45 1.25 17.34 3.06
N ASN A 46 0.37 18.24 2.64
CA ASN A 46 0.63 19.13 1.51
C ASN A 46 1.40 20.41 1.92
N LEU A 47 1.66 20.62 3.22
CA LEU A 47 2.49 21.72 3.71
C LEU A 47 3.98 21.50 3.40
N ARG A 48 4.67 22.63 3.14
CA ARG A 48 6.07 22.65 2.73
C ARG A 48 7.07 21.98 3.68
N ARG A 49 6.68 21.80 4.95
CA ARG A 49 7.53 21.22 6.00
C ARG A 49 7.61 19.70 5.96
N TYR A 50 6.66 19.04 5.30
CA TYR A 50 6.63 17.58 5.20
C TYR A 50 7.22 17.06 3.89
N TYR A 51 7.69 17.91 2.97
CA TYR A 51 8.38 17.44 1.76
C TYR A 51 9.78 16.87 2.12
N ASP A 52 9.84 15.62 2.53
CA ASP A 52 11.04 14.81 2.38
C ASP A 52 10.93 13.95 1.09
N GLY A 53 11.98 13.24 0.70
CA GLY A 53 11.94 12.35 -0.47
C GLY A 53 10.87 11.25 -0.40
N PHE A 54 10.26 11.05 0.78
CA PHE A 54 9.21 10.07 1.07
C PHE A 54 7.79 10.66 0.93
N TYR A 55 7.65 11.99 1.07
CA TYR A 55 6.36 12.68 1.12
C TYR A 55 6.23 13.70 0.00
N LYS A 56 5.68 13.26 -1.13
CA LYS A 56 5.33 14.17 -2.24
C LYS A 56 3.93 14.75 -2.09
N LYS A 57 3.74 15.90 -2.74
CA LYS A 57 2.42 16.56 -2.85
C LYS A 57 1.47 15.61 -3.56
N TYR A 58 0.24 15.52 -3.06
CA TYR A 58 -0.79 14.66 -3.65
C TYR A 58 -2.12 15.38 -3.82
N ASN A 59 -2.98 14.82 -4.66
CA ASN A 59 -4.33 15.29 -4.92
C ASN A 59 -5.37 14.42 -4.20
N PRO A 60 -5.90 14.87 -3.05
CA PRO A 60 -6.86 14.13 -2.22
C PRO A 60 -8.26 14.01 -2.85
N TYR A 61 -8.51 14.68 -3.98
CA TYR A 61 -9.81 14.65 -4.66
C TYR A 61 -9.89 13.59 -5.75
N ILE A 62 -8.79 12.89 -6.02
CA ILE A 62 -8.72 11.84 -7.02
C ILE A 62 -8.94 10.49 -6.33
N ALA A 63 -10.00 9.79 -6.75
CA ALA A 63 -10.29 8.45 -6.27
C ALA A 63 -9.20 7.47 -6.72
N ASN A 64 -8.97 6.40 -5.94
CA ASN A 64 -7.92 5.41 -6.22
C ASN A 64 -8.00 4.84 -7.65
N ALA A 65 -9.22 4.55 -8.12
CA ALA A 65 -9.44 4.01 -9.46
C ALA A 65 -9.13 4.99 -10.61
N GLN A 66 -9.04 6.29 -10.31
CA GLN A 66 -8.78 7.36 -11.28
C GLN A 66 -7.34 7.88 -11.20
N ALA A 67 -6.60 7.49 -10.16
CA ALA A 67 -5.28 8.02 -9.87
C ALA A 67 -4.26 7.55 -10.90
N ARG A 68 -3.59 8.51 -11.53
CA ARG A 68 -2.49 8.24 -12.45
C ARG A 68 -1.19 8.01 -11.69
N VAL A 69 -0.34 7.18 -12.26
CA VAL A 69 1.06 7.03 -11.82
C VAL A 69 1.84 8.28 -12.22
N VAL A 70 2.52 8.91 -11.27
CA VAL A 70 3.32 10.14 -11.46
C VAL A 70 4.81 9.88 -11.40
N ALA A 71 5.22 8.78 -10.78
CA ALA A 71 6.59 8.29 -10.77
C ALA A 71 6.58 6.77 -10.71
N GLN A 72 7.48 6.13 -11.44
CA GLN A 72 7.67 4.69 -11.42
C GLN A 72 9.11 4.36 -11.78
N SER A 73 9.65 3.34 -11.12
CA SER A 73 10.89 2.68 -11.51
C SER A 73 10.71 1.17 -11.37
N GLN A 74 11.33 0.42 -12.28
CA GLN A 74 11.32 -1.03 -12.24
C GLN A 74 12.66 -1.57 -12.75
N GLU A 75 13.31 -2.37 -11.92
CA GLU A 75 14.46 -3.17 -12.28
C GLU A 75 13.99 -4.61 -12.42
N ALA A 76 13.80 -5.02 -13.68
CA ALA A 76 13.37 -6.37 -14.01
C ALA A 76 14.48 -7.38 -13.69
N ASN A 77 14.07 -8.60 -13.35
CA ASN A 77 14.97 -9.70 -13.12
C ASN A 77 15.63 -10.16 -14.43
N TYR A 78 16.94 -9.95 -14.56
CA TYR A 78 17.74 -10.35 -15.73
C TYR A 78 18.36 -11.76 -15.58
N GLY A 79 17.73 -12.64 -14.82
CA GLY A 79 18.16 -14.03 -14.60
C GLY A 79 18.81 -14.30 -13.24
N THR A 80 18.93 -13.29 -12.38
CA THR A 80 19.50 -13.43 -11.03
C THR A 80 18.47 -13.78 -9.95
N GLY A 81 17.17 -13.78 -10.28
CA GLY A 81 16.11 -13.95 -9.29
C GLY A 81 15.69 -12.64 -8.62
N SER A 82 16.55 -11.61 -8.64
CA SER A 82 16.29 -10.35 -7.93
C SER A 82 15.47 -9.37 -8.77
N TYR A 83 14.61 -8.59 -8.12
CA TYR A 83 13.89 -7.47 -8.75
C TYR A 83 13.73 -6.31 -7.76
N VAL A 84 13.48 -5.12 -8.31
CA VAL A 84 13.07 -3.94 -7.54
C VAL A 84 11.97 -3.23 -8.31
N TYR A 85 10.93 -2.75 -7.62
CA TYR A 85 10.00 -1.79 -8.21
C TYR A 85 9.62 -0.72 -7.21
N ASN A 86 9.25 0.44 -7.73
CA ASN A 86 8.52 1.45 -6.97
C ASN A 86 7.56 2.22 -7.89
N TYR A 87 6.47 2.70 -7.32
CA TYR A 87 5.58 3.63 -7.99
C TYR A 87 4.91 4.58 -7.02
N GLU A 88 4.48 5.71 -7.55
CA GLU A 88 3.69 6.70 -6.86
C GLU A 88 2.52 7.16 -7.72
N THR A 89 1.39 7.42 -7.08
CA THR A 89 0.20 7.96 -7.75
C THR A 89 -0.04 9.41 -7.37
N GLU A 90 -0.72 10.14 -8.24
CA GLU A 90 -1.07 11.54 -8.00
C GLU A 90 -1.97 11.74 -6.77
N ASN A 91 -2.67 10.70 -6.30
CA ASN A 91 -3.49 10.75 -5.09
C ASN A 91 -2.77 10.28 -3.82
N GLY A 92 -1.44 10.10 -3.88
CA GLY A 92 -0.60 9.91 -2.70
C GLY A 92 -0.43 8.46 -2.26
N ILE A 93 -0.73 7.49 -3.14
CA ILE A 93 -0.32 6.11 -2.95
C ILE A 93 1.15 6.00 -3.34
N HIS A 94 1.92 5.31 -2.51
CA HIS A 94 3.30 4.95 -2.79
C HIS A 94 3.47 3.46 -2.50
N ALA A 95 4.23 2.76 -3.34
CA ALA A 95 4.68 1.41 -3.05
C ALA A 95 6.10 1.20 -3.57
N GLU A 96 6.88 0.45 -2.82
CA GLU A 96 8.22 -0.01 -3.15
C GLU A 96 8.40 -1.44 -2.66
N GLU A 97 9.12 -2.24 -3.43
CA GLU A 97 9.39 -3.63 -3.07
C GLU A 97 10.68 -4.09 -3.75
N ARG A 98 11.41 -4.95 -3.05
CA ARG A 98 12.58 -5.67 -3.55
C ARG A 98 12.45 -7.13 -3.15
N GLY A 99 12.56 -8.01 -4.14
CA GLY A 99 12.70 -9.45 -3.92
C GLY A 99 14.11 -9.92 -4.27
N VAL A 100 14.64 -10.82 -3.46
CA VAL A 100 15.92 -11.51 -3.71
C VAL A 100 15.81 -12.99 -3.39
N PRO A 101 16.42 -13.88 -4.18
CA PRO A 101 16.56 -15.28 -3.81
C PRO A 101 17.62 -15.43 -2.70
N VAL A 102 17.30 -16.21 -1.69
CA VAL A 102 18.15 -16.53 -0.54
C VAL A 102 18.40 -18.04 -0.53
N ASN A 103 19.65 -18.46 -0.35
CA ASN A 103 20.00 -19.86 -0.25
C ASN A 103 19.73 -20.37 1.17
N ILE A 104 18.91 -21.41 1.30
CA ILE A 104 18.50 -22.01 2.58
C ILE A 104 19.20 -23.35 2.87
N GLY A 105 20.18 -23.74 2.04
CA GLY A 105 20.90 -25.01 2.13
C GLY A 105 20.40 -26.05 1.13
N ASN A 106 21.08 -27.20 1.02
CA ASN A 106 20.66 -28.35 0.18
C ASN A 106 20.34 -28.04 -1.30
N GLN A 107 20.97 -27.01 -1.88
CA GLN A 107 20.65 -26.50 -3.24
C GLN A 107 19.22 -25.92 -3.37
N GLU A 108 18.55 -25.66 -2.25
CA GLU A 108 17.24 -25.02 -2.19
C GLU A 108 17.40 -23.50 -2.08
N GLN A 109 16.52 -22.79 -2.74
CA GLN A 109 16.42 -21.34 -2.70
C GLN A 109 15.00 -20.95 -2.30
N GLU A 110 14.91 -19.94 -1.45
CA GLU A 110 13.66 -19.27 -1.12
C GLU A 110 13.71 -17.82 -1.57
N GLU A 111 12.54 -17.20 -1.68
CA GLU A 111 12.42 -15.79 -1.98
C GLU A 111 12.24 -14.99 -0.68
N GLN A 112 13.10 -13.99 -0.47
CA GLN A 112 12.92 -12.97 0.56
C GLN A 112 12.48 -11.67 -0.10
N VAL A 113 11.35 -11.14 0.35
CA VAL A 113 10.78 -9.88 -0.12
C VAL A 113 10.77 -8.87 1.00
N GLU A 114 11.28 -7.68 0.72
CA GLU A 114 11.16 -6.51 1.60
C GLU A 114 10.46 -5.40 0.83
N GLY A 115 9.53 -4.72 1.49
CA GLY A 115 8.81 -3.65 0.82
C GLY A 115 8.12 -2.70 1.78
N ALA A 116 7.62 -1.63 1.20
CA ALA A 116 6.79 -0.67 1.88
C ALA A 116 5.69 -0.14 0.96
N TYR A 117 4.55 0.19 1.53
CA TYR A 117 3.54 1.00 0.85
C TYR A 117 2.94 2.01 1.79
N SER A 118 2.42 3.10 1.24
CA SER A 118 1.64 4.07 1.99
C SER A 118 0.46 4.60 1.19
N TYR A 119 -0.59 5.00 1.89
CA TYR A 119 -1.77 5.59 1.32
C TYR A 119 -2.44 6.54 2.32
N ILE A 120 -3.36 7.36 1.83
CA ILE A 120 -4.19 8.22 2.67
C ILE A 120 -5.52 7.50 2.96
N SER A 121 -5.79 7.27 4.23
CA SER A 121 -7.03 6.68 4.71
C SER A 121 -8.25 7.59 4.46
N PRO A 122 -9.49 7.06 4.50
CA PRO A 122 -10.70 7.88 4.43
C PRO A 122 -10.79 8.96 5.51
N GLU A 123 -10.13 8.76 6.65
CA GLU A 123 -10.02 9.71 7.77
C GLU A 123 -8.94 10.78 7.54
N GLY A 124 -8.22 10.69 6.42
CA GLY A 124 -7.18 11.62 6.02
C GLY A 124 -5.81 11.33 6.63
N LEU A 125 -5.66 10.28 7.46
CA LEU A 125 -4.37 9.85 8.00
C LEU A 125 -3.53 9.20 6.91
N ARG A 126 -2.22 9.43 6.94
CA ARG A 126 -1.30 8.62 6.16
C ARG A 126 -1.03 7.31 6.90
N VAL A 127 -1.35 6.21 6.24
CA VAL A 127 -1.05 4.85 6.70
C VAL A 127 0.17 4.37 5.95
N GLY A 128 1.23 4.04 6.68
CA GLY A 128 2.43 3.41 6.15
C GLY A 128 2.49 1.94 6.58
N VAL A 129 2.94 1.07 5.70
CA VAL A 129 3.17 -0.34 5.99
C VAL A 129 4.54 -0.71 5.47
N LYS A 130 5.41 -1.20 6.35
CA LYS A 130 6.69 -1.83 5.99
C LYS A 130 6.59 -3.31 6.28
N TYR A 131 7.15 -4.16 5.45
CA TYR A 131 7.03 -5.60 5.63
C TYR A 131 8.25 -6.37 5.15
N VAL A 132 8.39 -7.56 5.73
CA VAL A 132 9.28 -8.62 5.26
C VAL A 132 8.44 -9.87 5.04
N ALA A 133 8.65 -10.56 3.93
CA ALA A 133 8.06 -11.86 3.63
C ALA A 133 9.17 -12.86 3.26
N ASP A 134 9.17 -14.01 3.93
CA ASP A 134 10.12 -15.12 3.73
C ASP A 134 9.46 -16.44 4.20
N ALA A 135 10.25 -17.51 4.41
CA ALA A 135 9.78 -18.80 4.97
C ALA A 135 8.95 -18.67 6.25
N ASN A 136 9.23 -17.66 7.09
CA ASN A 136 8.53 -17.44 8.35
C ASN A 136 7.24 -16.61 8.16
N GLY A 137 6.82 -16.38 6.91
CA GLY A 137 5.58 -15.70 6.55
C GLY A 137 5.72 -14.18 6.44
N PHE A 138 4.56 -13.51 6.34
CA PHE A 138 4.47 -12.07 6.17
C PHE A 138 4.45 -11.33 7.51
N ARG A 139 5.38 -10.40 7.71
CA ARG A 139 5.54 -9.65 8.97
C ARG A 139 5.48 -8.15 8.71
N PRO A 140 4.30 -7.51 8.86
CA PRO A 140 4.14 -6.08 8.63
C PRO A 140 4.33 -5.26 9.92
N VAL A 141 4.83 -4.04 9.74
CA VAL A 141 4.83 -2.95 10.73
C VAL A 141 4.03 -1.80 10.14
N ILE A 142 2.97 -1.40 10.84
CA ILE A 142 2.05 -0.34 10.40
C ILE A 142 2.35 0.94 11.17
N THR A 143 2.45 2.06 10.46
CA THR A 143 2.58 3.40 11.02
C THR A 143 1.41 4.27 10.63
N TYR A 144 0.99 5.13 11.54
CA TYR A 144 -0.02 6.14 11.31
C TYR A 144 0.61 7.51 11.55
N ASP A 145 0.43 8.42 10.60
CA ASP A 145 0.76 9.83 10.76
C ASP A 145 -0.53 10.66 10.72
N GLY A 146 -0.49 11.88 11.24
CA GLY A 146 -1.61 12.83 11.25
C GLY A 146 -2.14 13.16 12.64
N VAL A 147 -3.07 14.11 12.69
CA VAL A 147 -3.81 14.48 13.91
C VAL A 147 -4.53 13.23 14.46
N ASN A 148 -4.30 12.95 15.74
CA ASN A 148 -4.79 11.76 16.45
C ASN A 148 -4.22 10.42 15.96
N SER A 149 -3.10 10.38 15.22
CA SER A 149 -2.46 9.13 14.82
C SER A 149 -2.23 8.15 15.98
N ALA A 150 -1.93 8.68 17.18
CA ALA A 150 -1.80 7.91 18.42
C ALA A 150 -3.07 7.11 18.79
N PHE A 151 -4.26 7.64 18.52
CA PHE A 151 -5.52 6.90 18.73
C PHE A 151 -5.57 5.67 17.83
N TYR A 152 -5.24 5.82 16.54
CA TYR A 152 -5.26 4.72 15.56
C TYR A 152 -4.15 3.70 15.82
N ALA A 153 -2.95 4.15 16.19
CA ALA A 153 -1.86 3.27 16.59
C ALA A 153 -2.19 2.44 17.85
N SER A 154 -3.09 2.95 18.71
CA SER A 154 -3.52 2.25 19.93
C SER A 154 -4.73 1.33 19.73
N GLN A 155 -5.35 1.32 18.54
CA GLN A 155 -6.47 0.42 18.27
C GLN A 155 -5.96 -1.02 18.15
N PRO A 156 -6.66 -2.01 18.74
CA PRO A 156 -6.33 -3.41 18.49
C PRO A 156 -6.45 -3.70 16.99
N ALA A 157 -5.52 -4.50 16.46
CA ALA A 157 -5.57 -4.92 15.06
C ALA A 157 -6.97 -5.49 14.75
N ALA A 158 -7.51 -5.16 13.58
CA ALA A 158 -8.82 -5.67 13.16
C ALA A 158 -8.85 -7.20 13.32
N ALA A 159 -9.97 -7.75 13.80
CA ALA A 159 -10.14 -9.15 14.23
C ALA A 159 -9.73 -10.24 13.19
N ASN A 160 -9.39 -9.86 11.97
CA ASN A 160 -9.00 -10.73 10.86
C ASN A 160 -7.51 -10.61 10.46
N VAL A 161 -6.69 -9.86 11.21
CA VAL A 161 -5.23 -9.84 11.03
C VAL A 161 -4.62 -10.82 12.02
N VAL A 162 -4.40 -12.06 11.57
CA VAL A 162 -3.63 -13.05 12.33
C VAL A 162 -2.17 -12.63 12.27
N HIS A 163 -1.66 -12.06 13.37
CA HIS A 163 -0.22 -11.97 13.57
C HIS A 163 0.29 -13.38 13.85
N THR A 164 0.90 -14.03 12.86
CA THR A 164 1.66 -15.26 13.10
C THR A 164 2.90 -14.87 13.91
N LYS A 165 2.84 -15.03 15.22
CA LYS A 165 4.02 -14.99 16.09
C LYS A 165 4.66 -16.37 16.04
N HIS A 166 5.93 -16.43 15.62
CA HIS A 166 6.85 -17.49 16.03
C HIS A 166 8.12 -16.83 16.56
#